data_AF-A0A955EC46-F1
#
_entry.id   AF-A0A955EC46-F1
#
_cell.length_a   1.000
_cell.length_b   1.000
_cell.length_c   1.000
_cell.angle_alpha   90.00
_cell.angle_beta   90.00
_cell.angle_gamma   90.00
#
_symmetry.space_group_name_H-M   'P 1'
#
loop_
_entity.id
_entity.type
_entity.pdbx_description
1 polymer ?
#
loop_
_entity_poly.entity_id
_entity_poly.type
_entity_poly.pdbx_seq_one_letter_code
_entity_poly.pdbx_strand_id
1 'polypeptide(L)'
;VPVMERQFLQAVSDEGCSCADLGNMMATGEVEGYLLKPMNCPHHIKIYASQPRSYRDLPVRLSEFGTVYRWEQSGELNGLTRVRSFTVDDAHLFVRPDQVEEEVAGCLKLVKLAFETLGLKDFRVRVGLRDPDSAKYVGKPEVWDKAEAACRAAAASLGAKVSEEPG
;
A
#
# COMPACT_ATOMS: atom_id res chain seq x y z
N VAL A 1 -1.78 -15.67 23.19
CA VAL A 1 -1.32 -14.33 23.62
C VAL A 1 -2.42 -13.34 23.27
N PRO A 2 -2.84 -12.46 24.17
CA PRO A 2 -3.97 -11.55 23.92
C PRO A 2 -3.62 -10.52 22.82
N VAL A 3 -4.66 -10.04 22.13
CA VAL A 3 -4.56 -8.81 21.33
C VAL A 3 -4.30 -7.66 22.29
N MET A 4 -3.39 -6.75 21.93
CA MET A 4 -3.02 -5.63 22.82
C MET A 4 -4.23 -4.77 23.17
N GLU A 5 -4.26 -4.30 24.42
CA GLU A 5 -5.35 -3.46 24.91
C GLU A 5 -5.33 -2.06 24.30
N ARG A 6 -6.52 -1.50 24.13
CA ARG A 6 -6.70 -0.15 23.58
C ARG A 6 -5.94 0.92 24.38
N GLN A 7 -5.92 0.81 25.71
CA GLN A 7 -5.29 1.82 26.57
C GLN A 7 -3.79 1.90 26.31
N PHE A 8 -3.14 0.74 26.13
CA PHE A 8 -1.75 0.67 25.74
C PHE A 8 -1.50 1.29 24.36
N LEU A 9 -2.30 0.91 23.35
CA LEU A 9 -2.18 1.46 22.00
C LEU A 9 -2.39 2.97 21.95
N GLN A 10 -3.28 3.50 22.78
CA GLN A 10 -3.49 4.95 22.90
C GLN A 10 -2.26 5.62 23.53
N ALA A 11 -1.72 5.07 24.62
CA ALA A 11 -0.55 5.64 25.30
C ALA A 11 0.66 5.73 24.36
N VAL A 12 1.00 4.65 23.66
CA VAL A 12 2.12 4.65 22.72
C VAL A 12 1.87 5.58 21.53
N SER A 13 0.62 5.70 21.07
CA SER A 13 0.26 6.65 20.01
C SER A 13 0.40 8.10 20.47
N ASP A 14 0.02 8.41 21.72
CA ASP A 14 0.15 9.75 22.30
C ASP A 14 1.63 10.14 22.49
N GLU A 15 2.51 9.16 22.67
CA GLU A 15 3.97 9.30 22.69
C GLU A 15 4.59 9.42 21.28
N GLY A 16 3.78 9.37 20.23
CA GLY A 16 4.24 9.49 18.83
C GLY A 16 4.83 8.21 18.24
N CYS A 17 4.63 7.05 18.89
CA CYS A 17 5.07 5.76 18.38
C CYS A 17 4.31 5.40 17.08
N SER A 18 5.03 5.24 15.97
CA SER A 18 4.44 4.81 14.72
C SER A 18 4.13 3.31 14.73
N CYS A 19 3.30 2.84 13.80
CA CYS A 19 3.09 1.39 13.62
C CYS A 19 4.40 0.64 13.31
N ALA A 20 5.39 1.29 12.69
CA ALA A 20 6.68 0.69 12.41
C ALA A 20 7.52 0.55 13.70
N ASP A 21 7.53 1.58 14.55
CA ASP A 21 8.23 1.56 15.84
C ASP A 21 7.66 0.48 16.75
N LEU A 22 6.33 0.42 16.87
CA LEU A 22 5.65 -0.61 17.64
C LEU A 22 5.96 -2.03 17.10
N GLY A 23 6.00 -2.19 15.78
CA GLY A 23 6.42 -3.45 15.15
C GLY A 23 7.86 -3.85 15.48
N ASN A 24 8.78 -2.88 15.57
CA ASN A 24 10.16 -3.11 15.97
C ASN A 24 10.28 -3.51 17.45
N MET A 25 9.57 -2.81 18.35
CA MET A 25 9.53 -3.15 19.78
C MET A 25 9.02 -4.59 19.99
N MET A 26 7.99 -4.98 19.25
CA MET A 26 7.49 -6.37 19.26
C MET A 26 8.52 -7.37 18.75
N ALA A 27 9.28 -7.03 17.70
CA ALA A 27 10.33 -7.90 17.17
C ALA A 27 11.49 -8.10 18.16
N THR A 28 11.79 -7.08 18.98
CA THR A 28 12.81 -7.15 20.03
C THR A 28 12.34 -7.78 21.34
N GLY A 29 11.02 -8.03 21.47
CA GLY A 29 10.43 -8.59 22.70
C GLY A 29 10.17 -7.57 23.80
N GLU A 30 10.36 -6.27 23.54
CA GLU A 30 10.02 -5.20 24.49
C GLU A 30 8.51 -5.10 24.73
N VAL A 31 7.71 -5.50 23.73
CA VAL A 31 6.25 -5.55 23.81
C VAL A 31 5.76 -6.92 23.34
N GLU A 32 5.07 -7.65 24.21
CA GLU A 32 4.41 -8.91 23.84
C GLU A 32 2.93 -8.68 23.50
N GLY A 33 2.46 -9.32 22.42
CA GLY A 33 1.06 -9.25 22.03
C GLY A 33 0.82 -9.54 20.56
N TYR A 34 -0.43 -9.47 20.13
CA TYR A 34 -0.79 -9.42 18.71
C TYR A 34 -1.49 -8.10 18.38
N LEU A 35 -1.27 -7.63 17.16
CA LEU A 35 -1.95 -6.49 16.57
C LEU A 35 -2.86 -6.95 15.45
N LEU A 36 -3.97 -6.24 15.26
CA LEU A 36 -4.78 -6.38 14.07
C LEU A 36 -4.04 -5.77 12.88
N LYS A 37 -3.98 -6.48 11.75
CA LYS A 37 -3.24 -6.03 10.57
C LYS A 37 -3.88 -4.75 9.96
N PRO A 38 -3.13 -3.65 9.78
CA PRO A 38 -3.65 -2.46 9.09
C PRO A 38 -3.52 -2.52 7.56
N MET A 39 -2.78 -3.51 7.06
CA MET A 39 -2.49 -3.76 5.64
C MET A 39 -2.02 -5.21 5.45
N ASN A 40 -2.14 -5.75 4.23
CA ASN A 40 -1.72 -7.13 3.94
C ASN A 40 -0.24 -7.24 3.53
N CYS A 41 0.39 -6.14 3.11
CA CYS A 41 1.75 -6.10 2.54
C CYS A 41 2.79 -6.91 3.33
N PRO A 42 2.91 -6.75 4.68
CA PRO A 42 3.91 -7.49 5.46
C PRO A 42 3.71 -9.02 5.39
N HIS A 43 2.47 -9.48 5.31
CA HIS A 43 2.14 -10.89 5.20
C HIS A 43 2.49 -11.43 3.81
N HIS A 44 2.19 -10.69 2.74
CA HIS A 44 2.55 -11.07 1.38
C HIS A 44 4.07 -11.10 1.19
N ILE A 45 4.81 -10.19 1.83
CA ILE A 45 6.29 -10.24 1.87
C ILE A 45 6.78 -11.52 2.56
N LYS A 46 6.17 -11.94 3.68
CA LYS A 46 6.52 -13.21 4.34
C LYS A 46 6.19 -14.43 3.48
N ILE A 47 5.07 -14.40 2.74
CA ILE A 47 4.73 -15.46 1.77
C ILE A 47 5.77 -15.53 0.67
N TYR A 48 6.14 -14.38 0.07
CA TYR A 48 7.19 -14.32 -0.94
C TYR A 48 8.52 -14.86 -0.42
N ALA A 49 8.92 -14.45 0.80
CA ALA A 49 10.16 -14.86 1.44
C ALA A 49 10.18 -16.33 1.93
N SER A 50 9.04 -17.02 1.96
CA SER A 50 8.95 -18.40 2.45
C SER A 50 9.69 -19.42 1.56
N GLN A 51 10.01 -19.05 0.32
CA GLN A 51 10.70 -19.91 -0.64
C GLN A 51 11.70 -19.09 -1.46
N PRO A 52 12.91 -19.62 -1.74
CA PRO A 52 13.83 -19.00 -2.69
C PRO A 52 13.20 -18.86 -4.08
N ARG A 53 13.48 -17.75 -4.77
CA ARG A 53 12.98 -17.47 -6.13
C ARG A 53 14.14 -17.14 -7.07
N SER A 54 14.08 -17.69 -8.28
CA SER A 54 14.92 -17.30 -9.39
C SER A 54 14.38 -16.05 -10.08
N TYR A 55 15.23 -15.33 -10.80
CA TYR A 55 14.79 -14.24 -11.69
C TYR A 55 13.77 -14.71 -12.75
N ARG A 56 13.79 -16.00 -13.10
CA ARG A 56 12.87 -16.66 -14.04
C ARG A 56 11.48 -16.89 -13.45
N ASP A 57 11.36 -16.92 -12.13
CA ASP A 57 10.08 -17.09 -11.44
C ASP A 57 9.29 -15.78 -11.36
N LEU A 58 9.92 -14.66 -11.72
CA LEU A 58 9.31 -13.33 -11.73
C LEU A 58 8.65 -13.04 -13.09
N PRO A 59 7.43 -12.47 -13.10
CA PRO A 59 6.77 -11.81 -11.96
C PRO A 59 5.95 -12.76 -11.07
N VAL A 60 6.02 -12.56 -9.75
CA VAL A 60 5.14 -13.22 -8.77
C VAL A 60 4.04 -12.25 -8.37
N ARG A 61 2.78 -12.66 -8.51
CA ARG A 61 1.61 -11.85 -8.16
C ARG A 61 0.82 -12.55 -7.06
N LEU A 62 0.76 -11.94 -5.88
CA LEU A 62 -0.03 -12.43 -4.75
C LEU A 62 -1.28 -11.55 -4.61
N SER A 63 -2.46 -12.15 -4.56
CA SER A 63 -3.73 -11.43 -4.38
C SER A 63 -4.54 -12.03 -3.24
N GLU A 64 -5.22 -11.19 -2.47
CA GLU A 64 -6.03 -11.58 -1.31
C GLU A 64 -7.19 -10.59 -1.13
N PHE A 65 -8.40 -11.10 -0.90
CA PHE A 65 -9.47 -10.31 -0.29
C PHE A 65 -9.21 -10.21 1.22
N GLY A 66 -8.26 -9.36 1.59
CA GLY A 66 -7.74 -9.28 2.96
C GLY A 66 -8.52 -8.31 3.82
N THR A 67 -9.10 -8.79 4.93
CA THR A 67 -9.72 -7.93 5.95
C THR A 67 -8.65 -7.25 6.79
N VAL A 68 -8.69 -5.92 6.84
CA VAL A 68 -7.74 -5.07 7.56
C VAL A 68 -8.46 -4.13 8.51
N TYR A 69 -7.69 -3.61 9.48
CA TYR A 69 -8.22 -2.78 10.55
C TYR A 69 -7.42 -1.48 10.68
N ARG A 70 -8.09 -0.34 10.59
CA ARG A 70 -7.48 0.98 10.80
C ARG A 70 -8.22 1.73 11.89
N TRP A 71 -7.46 2.30 12.82
CA TRP A 71 -8.03 3.05 13.94
C TRP A 71 -8.35 4.50 13.53
N GLU A 72 -9.36 4.65 12.67
CA GLU A 72 -9.86 5.96 12.24
C GLU A 72 -10.53 6.70 13.41
N GLN A 73 -10.41 8.03 13.44
CA GLN A 73 -11.02 8.86 14.47
C GLN A 73 -12.54 8.69 14.44
N SER A 74 -13.19 8.61 15.61
CA SER A 74 -14.64 8.34 15.68
C SER A 74 -15.49 9.41 14.98
N GLY A 75 -15.01 10.66 14.95
CA GLY A 75 -15.68 11.77 14.26
C GLY A 75 -15.57 11.72 12.73
N GLU A 76 -14.70 10.87 12.18
CA GLU A 76 -14.48 10.75 10.74
C GLU A 76 -15.23 9.56 10.12
N LEU A 77 -15.82 8.68 10.93
CA LEU A 77 -16.55 7.52 10.44
C LEU A 77 -17.82 7.94 9.71
N ASN A 78 -18.05 7.35 8.53
CA ASN A 78 -19.21 7.68 7.70
C ASN A 78 -19.70 6.44 6.94
N GLY A 79 -20.90 5.96 7.30
CA GLY A 79 -21.58 4.86 6.62
C GLY A 79 -20.65 3.69 6.26
N LEU A 80 -20.57 3.37 4.97
CA LEU A 80 -19.63 2.39 4.40
C LEU A 80 -18.43 3.04 3.70
N THR A 81 -18.37 4.37 3.63
CA THR A 81 -17.31 5.09 2.90
C THR A 81 -16.06 5.30 3.76
N ARG A 82 -16.22 5.37 5.10
CA ARG A 82 -15.10 5.44 6.04
C ARG A 82 -15.38 4.59 7.28
N VAL A 83 -14.71 3.45 7.39
CA VAL A 83 -14.92 2.42 8.42
C VAL A 83 -13.60 1.95 9.02
N ARG A 84 -13.64 1.32 10.21
CA ARG A 84 -12.45 0.78 10.88
C ARG A 84 -12.05 -0.61 10.43
N SER A 85 -12.98 -1.36 9.83
CA SER A 85 -12.75 -2.73 9.36
C SER A 85 -13.31 -2.83 7.95
N PHE A 86 -12.47 -3.25 7.01
CA PHE A 86 -12.86 -3.40 5.61
C PHE A 86 -12.00 -4.47 4.94
N THR A 87 -12.56 -5.08 3.90
CA THR A 87 -11.87 -6.05 3.05
C THR A 87 -11.43 -5.34 1.78
N VAL A 88 -10.14 -5.40 1.49
CA VAL A 88 -9.55 -4.83 0.28
C VAL A 88 -9.32 -5.95 -0.71
N ASP A 89 -9.68 -5.74 -1.98
CA ASP A 89 -9.14 -6.50 -3.10
C ASP A 89 -7.67 -6.08 -3.28
N ASP A 90 -6.78 -6.73 -2.54
CA ASP A 90 -5.39 -6.32 -2.39
C ASP A 90 -4.45 -7.26 -3.13
N ALA A 91 -3.44 -6.70 -3.78
CA ALA A 91 -2.46 -7.49 -4.50
C ALA A 91 -1.06 -6.88 -4.42
N HIS A 92 -0.06 -7.74 -4.26
CA HIS A 92 1.35 -7.38 -4.23
C HIS A 92 2.08 -8.12 -5.35
N LEU A 93 2.68 -7.32 -6.23
CA LEU A 93 3.44 -7.81 -7.38
C LEU A 93 4.93 -7.68 -7.06
N PHE A 94 5.64 -8.80 -7.10
CA PHE A 94 7.09 -8.87 -6.99
C PHE A 94 7.64 -9.08 -8.39
N VAL A 95 8.41 -8.10 -8.86
CA VAL A 95 8.79 -7.97 -10.28
C VAL A 95 10.25 -7.57 -10.37
N ARG A 96 10.88 -7.87 -11.51
CA ARG A 96 12.20 -7.29 -11.80
C ARG A 96 12.05 -5.83 -12.24
N PRO A 97 13.11 -5.00 -12.09
CA PRO A 97 13.06 -3.61 -12.53
C PRO A 97 12.67 -3.43 -14.01
N ASP A 98 13.07 -4.34 -14.89
CA ASP A 98 12.71 -4.32 -16.32
C ASP A 98 11.23 -4.63 -16.60
N GLN A 99 10.50 -5.19 -15.63
CA GLN A 99 9.10 -5.60 -15.78
C GLN A 99 8.11 -4.56 -15.21
N VAL A 100 8.58 -3.56 -14.47
CA VAL A 100 7.72 -2.62 -13.72
C VAL A 100 6.73 -1.90 -14.64
N GLU A 101 7.19 -1.39 -15.78
CA GLU A 101 6.34 -0.63 -16.70
C GLU A 101 5.20 -1.49 -17.28
N GLU A 102 5.50 -2.71 -17.70
CA GLU A 102 4.51 -3.66 -18.24
C GLU A 102 3.46 -4.03 -17.19
N GLU A 103 3.89 -4.33 -15.97
CA GLU A 103 3.00 -4.73 -14.87
C GLU A 103 2.09 -3.59 -14.41
N VAL A 104 2.63 -2.38 -14.30
CA VAL A 104 1.83 -1.18 -13.99
C VAL A 104 0.78 -0.94 -15.08
N ALA A 105 1.16 -1.03 -16.36
CA ALA A 105 0.22 -0.91 -17.47
C ALA A 105 -0.87 -2.00 -17.44
N GLY A 106 -0.51 -3.23 -17.07
CA GLY A 106 -1.44 -4.34 -16.86
C GLY A 106 -2.48 -4.04 -15.76
N CYS A 107 -2.03 -3.56 -14.60
CA CYS A 107 -2.91 -3.15 -13.50
C CYS A 107 -3.89 -2.06 -13.93
N LEU A 108 -3.42 -1.05 -14.67
CA LEU A 108 -4.28 0.03 -15.15
C LEU A 108 -5.33 -0.44 -16.17
N LYS A 109 -4.99 -1.38 -17.05
CA LYS A 109 -5.95 -2.01 -17.96
C LYS A 109 -7.04 -2.75 -17.18
N LEU A 110 -6.68 -3.47 -16.11
CA LEU A 110 -7.63 -4.16 -15.25
C LEU A 110 -8.59 -3.17 -14.56
N VAL A 111 -8.07 -2.06 -14.02
CA VAL A 111 -8.89 -1.00 -13.41
C VAL A 111 -9.86 -0.40 -14.45
N LYS A 112 -9.36 -0.11 -15.66
CA LYS A 112 -10.21 0.42 -16.75
C LYS A 112 -11.33 -0.55 -17.13
N LEU A 113 -11.02 -1.84 -17.25
CA LEU A 113 -12.02 -2.88 -17.52
C LEU A 113 -13.09 -2.93 -16.42
N ALA A 114 -12.69 -2.85 -15.15
CA ALA A 114 -13.63 -2.82 -14.03
C ALA A 114 -14.54 -1.58 -14.09
N PHE A 115 -13.98 -0.39 -14.37
CA PHE A 115 -14.77 0.83 -14.49
C PHE A 115 -15.75 0.78 -15.67
N GLU A 116 -15.32 0.30 -16.83
CA GLU A 116 -16.20 0.12 -17.99
C GLU A 116 -17.33 -0.87 -17.70
N THR A 117 -17.01 -1.99 -17.03
CA THR A 117 -17.99 -3.02 -16.66
C THR A 117 -19.03 -2.51 -15.66
N LEU A 118 -18.60 -1.68 -14.70
CA LEU A 118 -19.47 -1.07 -13.70
C LEU A 118 -20.17 0.22 -14.19
N GLY A 119 -19.86 0.68 -15.41
CA GLY A 119 -20.41 1.92 -15.97
C GLY A 119 -19.88 3.21 -15.32
N LEU A 120 -18.73 3.15 -14.65
CA LEU A 120 -18.08 4.29 -13.98
C LEU A 120 -17.30 5.13 -15.01
N LYS A 121 -17.93 6.21 -15.48
CA LYS A 121 -17.36 7.08 -16.53
C LYS A 121 -16.73 8.37 -16.02
N ASP A 122 -17.09 8.80 -14.82
CA ASP A 122 -16.61 10.06 -14.24
C ASP A 122 -15.53 9.77 -13.19
N PHE A 123 -14.27 9.81 -13.63
CA PHE A 123 -13.10 9.66 -12.76
C PHE A 123 -11.96 10.57 -13.22
N ARG A 124 -11.06 10.87 -12.29
CA ARG A 124 -9.78 11.53 -12.55
C ARG A 124 -8.65 10.67 -12.02
N VAL A 125 -7.49 10.81 -12.62
CA VAL A 125 -6.26 10.12 -12.20
C VAL A 125 -5.39 11.15 -11.50
N ARG A 126 -4.91 10.80 -10.31
CA ARG A 126 -3.95 11.60 -9.56
C ARG A 126 -2.64 10.82 -9.43
N VAL A 127 -1.53 11.43 -9.82
CA VAL A 127 -0.19 10.90 -9.61
C VAL A 127 0.43 11.58 -8.41
N GLY A 128 0.78 10.81 -7.38
CA GLY A 128 1.54 11.30 -6.23
C GLY A 128 3.04 11.28 -6.53
N LEU A 129 3.71 12.39 -6.26
CA LEU A 129 5.15 12.56 -6.48
C LEU A 129 5.86 12.86 -5.17
N ARG A 130 7.15 12.55 -5.08
CA ARG A 130 7.92 12.91 -3.89
C ARG A 130 8.07 14.43 -3.78
N ASP A 131 8.07 14.93 -2.56
CA ASP A 131 8.59 16.25 -2.24
C ASP A 131 10.13 16.23 -2.25
N PRO A 132 10.80 16.95 -3.18
CA PRO A 132 12.26 16.95 -3.30
C PRO A 132 12.99 17.42 -2.03
N ASP A 133 12.33 18.28 -1.23
CA ASP A 133 12.94 18.94 -0.07
C ASP A 133 12.71 18.18 1.25
N SER A 134 12.02 17.04 1.19
CA SER A 134 11.64 16.25 2.35
C SER A 134 12.64 15.13 2.64
N ALA A 135 13.14 15.08 3.87
CA ALA A 135 13.99 14.00 4.36
C ALA A 135 13.24 12.67 4.59
N LYS A 136 11.93 12.61 4.35
CA LYS A 136 11.10 11.41 4.60
C LYS A 136 11.27 10.32 3.54
N TYR A 137 11.73 10.67 2.34
CA TYR A 137 11.87 9.70 1.26
C TYR A 137 13.20 8.97 1.36
N VAL A 138 13.11 7.65 1.35
CA VAL A 138 14.28 6.75 1.41
C VAL A 138 14.61 6.21 0.01
N GLY A 139 15.86 5.78 -0.15
CA GLY A 139 16.35 5.22 -1.41
C GLY A 139 17.10 6.23 -2.27
N LYS A 140 17.61 5.75 -3.41
CA LYS A 140 18.41 6.58 -4.31
C LYS A 140 17.52 7.45 -5.20
N PRO A 141 17.90 8.71 -5.50
CA PRO A 141 17.08 9.58 -6.33
C PRO A 141 16.69 9.00 -7.69
N GLU A 142 17.57 8.21 -8.29
CA GLU A 142 17.36 7.64 -9.63
C GLU A 142 16.27 6.54 -9.63
N VAL A 143 16.02 5.91 -8.47
CA VAL A 143 14.94 4.93 -8.33
C VAL A 143 13.59 5.64 -8.33
N TRP A 144 13.51 6.76 -7.61
CA TRP A 144 12.33 7.61 -7.60
C TRP A 144 12.03 8.20 -8.97
N ASP A 145 13.04 8.73 -9.67
CA ASP A 145 12.87 9.30 -11.00
C ASP A 145 12.26 8.27 -11.98
N LYS A 146 12.73 7.02 -11.91
CA LYS A 146 12.17 5.92 -12.70
C LYS A 146 10.73 5.57 -12.30
N ALA A 147 10.45 5.49 -11.00
CA ALA A 147 9.11 5.17 -10.51
C ALA A 147 8.09 6.25 -10.89
N GLU A 148 8.43 7.52 -10.69
CA GLU A 148 7.57 8.65 -11.07
C GLU A 148 7.37 8.73 -12.59
N ALA A 149 8.41 8.52 -13.38
CA ALA A 149 8.30 8.47 -14.84
C ALA A 149 7.35 7.35 -15.30
N ALA A 150 7.46 6.15 -14.70
CA ALA A 150 6.56 5.04 -14.98
C ALA A 150 5.11 5.39 -14.59
N CYS A 151 4.87 5.98 -13.42
CA CYS A 151 3.55 6.44 -13.00
C CYS A 151 2.94 7.49 -13.94
N ARG A 152 3.73 8.48 -14.39
CA ARG A 152 3.29 9.50 -15.36
C ARG A 152 2.93 8.89 -16.71
N ALA A 153 3.78 8.02 -17.24
CA ALA A 153 3.53 7.33 -18.51
C ALA A 153 2.25 6.46 -18.42
N ALA A 154 2.10 5.74 -17.32
CA ALA A 154 0.94 4.90 -17.07
C ALA A 154 -0.35 5.74 -16.94
N ALA A 155 -0.32 6.86 -16.20
CA ALA A 155 -1.46 7.76 -16.06
C ALA A 155 -1.89 8.38 -17.41
N ALA A 156 -0.92 8.79 -18.24
CA ALA A 156 -1.19 9.31 -19.58
C ALA A 156 -1.92 8.30 -20.49
N SER A 157 -1.67 7.00 -20.31
CA SER A 157 -2.29 5.94 -21.12
C SER A 157 -3.79 5.72 -20.85
N LEU A 158 -4.30 6.21 -19.71
CA LEU A 158 -5.70 5.99 -19.30
C LEU A 158 -6.72 6.88 -20.03
N GLY A 159 -6.27 7.96 -20.68
CA GLY A 159 -7.16 8.90 -21.38
C GLY A 159 -8.09 9.69 -20.45
N ALA A 160 -7.77 9.76 -19.15
CA ALA A 160 -8.52 10.51 -18.14
C ALA A 160 -7.86 11.86 -17.84
N LYS A 161 -8.57 12.74 -17.11
CA LYS A 161 -7.96 13.97 -16.58
C LYS A 161 -6.90 13.57 -15.55
N VAL A 162 -5.64 13.92 -15.81
CA VAL A 162 -4.51 13.64 -14.93
C VAL A 162 -4.12 14.90 -14.16
N SER A 163 -3.89 14.78 -12.85
CA SER A 163 -3.23 15.80 -12.03
C SER A 163 -2.02 15.21 -11.31
N GLU A 164 -0.97 16.02 -11.17
CA GLU A 164 0.21 15.69 -10.37
C GLU A 164 0.12 16.45 -9.04
N GLU A 165 0.35 15.75 -7.93
CA GLU A 165 0.37 16.37 -6.61
C GLU A 165 1.66 15.95 -5.86
N PRO A 166 2.50 16.92 -5.46
CA PRO A 166 3.64 16.64 -4.58
C PRO A 166 3.14 16.32 -3.17
N GLY A 167 3.76 15.36 -2.48
CA GLY A 167 3.37 15.04 -1.10
C GLY A 167 4.17 13.94 -0.43
#